data_AF-A0A3B9Y216-F1
#
_entry.id   AF-A0A3B9Y216-F1
#
_cell.length_a   1.000
_cell.length_b   1.000
_cell.length_c   1.000
_cell.angle_alpha   90.00
_cell.angle_beta   90.00
_cell.angle_gamma   90.00
#
_symmetry.space_group_name_H-M   'P 1'
#
loop_
_entity.id
_entity.type
_entity.pdbx_description
1 polymer ?
#
loop_
_entity_poly.entity_id
_entity_poly.type
_entity_poly.pdbx_seq_one_letter_code
_entity_poly.pdbx_strand_id
1 'polypeptide(L)'
;AAGVRVIDAYDKLGHRGVMTPRVHFEDVRIPANHLIGRLDQGLEIVAGAFSWTAALIGAACVGVMRRAFEYALDFAKSERRLGSGPIIEHQNVG
;
A
#
# COMPACT_ATOMS: atom_id res chain seq x y z
N ALA A 1 15.57 -16.59 -14.96
CA ALA A 1 16.37 -17.81 -14.73
C ALA A 1 15.51 -19.01 -15.08
N ALA A 2 16.10 -20.12 -15.54
CA ALA A 2 15.35 -21.37 -15.69
C ALA A 2 14.67 -21.73 -14.36
N GLY A 3 13.41 -22.17 -14.42
CA GLY A 3 12.63 -22.54 -13.22
C GLY A 3 11.92 -21.39 -12.48
N VAL A 4 12.14 -20.12 -12.86
CA VAL A 4 11.40 -18.98 -12.26
C VAL A 4 10.26 -18.58 -13.19
N ARG A 5 9.02 -18.59 -12.69
CA ARG A 5 7.81 -18.25 -13.48
C ARG A 5 6.94 -17.25 -12.73
N VAL A 6 6.49 -16.21 -13.41
CA VAL A 6 5.36 -15.37 -12.93
C VAL A 6 4.08 -16.06 -13.37
N ILE A 7 3.25 -16.46 -12.41
CA ILE A 7 2.04 -17.24 -12.65
C ILE A 7 0.88 -16.33 -13.04
N ASP A 8 0.64 -15.32 -12.20
CA ASP A 8 -0.41 -14.32 -12.36
C ASP A 8 -0.04 -13.08 -11.54
N ALA A 9 -0.96 -12.10 -11.50
CA ALA A 9 -0.92 -11.01 -10.55
C ALA A 9 -2.25 -10.95 -9.79
N TYR A 10 -2.19 -10.58 -8.51
CA TYR A 10 -3.38 -10.47 -7.69
C TYR A 10 -4.30 -9.34 -8.17
N ASP A 11 -5.57 -9.69 -8.39
CA ASP A 11 -6.65 -8.71 -8.52
C ASP A 11 -7.02 -8.19 -7.13
N LYS A 12 -6.50 -7.02 -6.80
CA LYS A 12 -6.63 -6.41 -5.46
C LYS A 12 -7.80 -5.43 -5.43
N LEU A 13 -8.47 -5.35 -4.28
CA LEU A 13 -9.52 -4.37 -4.02
C LEU A 13 -8.99 -2.92 -4.09
N GLY A 14 -7.78 -2.70 -3.59
CA GLY A 14 -7.10 -1.39 -3.55
C GLY A 14 -5.66 -1.48 -4.03
N HIS A 15 -4.97 -0.34 -4.07
CA HIS A 15 -3.58 -0.23 -4.58
C HIS A 15 -3.40 -0.92 -5.95
N ARG A 16 -4.40 -0.80 -6.83
CA ARG A 16 -4.43 -1.48 -8.14
C ARG A 16 -3.30 -1.04 -9.08
N GLY A 17 -2.75 0.16 -8.87
CA GLY A 17 -1.57 0.65 -9.58
C GLY A 17 -0.26 -0.04 -9.18
N VAL A 18 -0.26 -0.82 -8.10
CA VAL A 18 0.89 -1.63 -7.68
C VAL A 18 0.70 -3.05 -8.22
N MET A 19 1.60 -3.49 -9.10
CA MET A 19 1.62 -4.87 -9.57
C MET A 19 2.07 -5.78 -8.44
N THR A 20 1.28 -6.81 -8.13
CA THR A 20 1.64 -7.81 -7.10
C THR A 20 1.65 -9.18 -7.76
N PRO A 21 2.77 -9.60 -8.36
CA PRO A 21 2.86 -10.88 -9.06
C PRO A 21 2.94 -12.06 -8.08
N ARG A 22 2.37 -13.20 -8.47
CA ARG A 22 2.68 -14.49 -7.85
C ARG A 22 3.85 -15.11 -8.60
N VAL A 23 4.97 -15.31 -7.91
CA VAL A 23 6.18 -15.90 -8.48
C VAL A 23 6.32 -17.33 -7.96
N HIS A 24 6.54 -18.27 -8.88
CA HIS A 24 6.83 -19.67 -8.60
C HIS A 24 8.28 -20.00 -8.92
N PHE A 25 8.90 -20.80 -8.06
CA PHE A 25 10.27 -21.27 -8.20
C PHE A 25 10.25 -22.80 -8.24
N GLU A 26 10.72 -23.38 -9.35
CA GLU A 26 10.77 -24.83 -9.59
C GLU A 26 12.18 -25.20 -10.05
N ASP A 27 12.89 -26.03 -9.27
CA ASP A 27 14.25 -26.50 -9.56
C ASP A 27 15.27 -25.40 -9.94
N VAL A 28 15.12 -24.22 -9.33
CA VAL A 28 15.99 -23.07 -9.62
C VAL A 28 17.38 -23.29 -9.02
N ARG A 29 18.38 -23.42 -9.89
CA ARG A 29 19.80 -23.46 -9.48
C ARG A 29 20.33 -22.05 -9.28
N ILE A 30 20.83 -21.77 -8.07
CA ILE A 30 21.42 -20.47 -7.69
C ILE A 30 22.90 -20.67 -7.32
N PRO A 31 23.83 -19.91 -7.93
CA PRO A 31 25.23 -19.91 -7.53
C PRO A 31 25.44 -19.52 -6.07
N ALA A 32 26.41 -20.13 -5.38
CA ALA A 32 26.68 -19.85 -3.98
C ALA A 32 27.07 -18.38 -3.72
N ASN A 33 27.68 -17.69 -4.70
CA ASN A 33 28.03 -16.28 -4.61
C ASN A 33 26.84 -15.32 -4.77
N HIS A 34 25.61 -15.83 -4.97
CA HIS A 34 24.38 -15.02 -4.94
C HIS A 34 23.69 -15.06 -3.56
N LEU A 35 24.30 -15.70 -2.56
CA LEU A 35 23.83 -15.64 -1.18
C LEU A 35 23.93 -14.19 -0.66
N ILE A 36 22.80 -13.64 -0.23
CA ILE A 36 22.75 -12.32 0.40
C ILE A 36 23.04 -12.50 1.89
N GLY A 37 24.12 -11.87 2.38
CA GLY A 37 24.59 -12.05 3.76
C GLY A 37 25.23 -13.43 3.96
N ARG A 38 25.04 -14.02 5.14
CA ARG A 38 25.51 -15.38 5.47
C ARG A 38 24.34 -16.34 5.58
N LEU A 39 24.65 -17.64 5.52
CA LEU A 39 23.67 -18.68 5.79
C LEU A 39 23.02 -18.43 7.17
N ASP A 40 21.71 -18.64 7.25
CA ASP A 40 20.88 -18.44 8.45
C ASP A 40 20.71 -16.99 8.96
N GLN A 41 21.15 -15.97 8.21
CA GLN A 41 20.96 -14.55 8.57
C GLN A 41 19.69 -13.90 8.00
N GLY A 42 18.77 -14.68 7.43
CA GLY A 42 17.59 -14.14 6.75
C GLY A 42 16.73 -13.23 7.63
N LEU A 43 16.55 -13.58 8.91
CA LEU A 43 15.73 -12.82 9.84
C LEU A 43 16.30 -11.43 10.14
N GLU A 44 17.61 -11.33 10.38
CA GLU A 44 18.29 -10.05 10.68
C GLU A 44 18.20 -9.10 9.48
N ILE A 45 18.44 -9.64 8.27
CA ILE A 45 18.36 -8.87 7.02
C ILE A 45 16.92 -8.34 6.82
N VAL A 46 15.92 -9.20 7.01
CA VAL A 46 14.51 -8.80 6.89
C VAL A 46 14.14 -7.76 7.95
N ALA A 47 14.56 -7.94 9.20
CA ALA A 47 14.27 -6.98 10.27
C ALA A 47 14.88 -5.60 9.97
N GLY A 48 16.14 -5.55 9.53
CA GLY A 48 16.79 -4.28 9.15
C GLY A 48 16.09 -3.61 7.96
N ALA A 49 15.71 -4.38 6.95
CA ALA A 49 15.00 -3.86 5.78
C ALA A 49 13.58 -3.39 6.11
N PHE A 50 12.89 -4.01 7.07
CA PHE A 50 11.50 -3.71 7.38
C PHE A 50 11.34 -2.56 8.38
N SER A 51 12.30 -2.40 9.31
CA SER A 51 12.15 -1.51 10.47
C SER A 51 11.83 -0.05 10.12
N TRP A 52 12.42 0.49 9.06
CA TRP A 52 12.22 1.90 8.65
C TRP A 52 10.95 2.11 7.81
N THR A 53 10.38 1.04 7.23
CA THR A 53 9.24 1.14 6.30
C THR A 53 7.97 1.61 6.98
N ALA A 54 7.81 1.34 8.28
CA ALA A 54 6.65 1.74 9.06
C ALA A 54 6.42 3.27 9.04
N ALA A 55 7.50 4.05 9.13
CA ALA A 55 7.41 5.51 9.09
C ALA A 55 6.88 6.01 7.73
N LEU A 56 7.33 5.40 6.62
CA LEU A 56 6.85 5.74 5.29
C LEU A 56 5.39 5.37 5.08
N ILE A 57 4.96 4.20 5.56
CA ILE A 57 3.55 3.79 5.49
C ILE A 57 2.70 4.77 6.31
N GLY A 58 3.14 5.17 7.49
CA GLY A 58 2.47 6.20 8.29
C GLY A 58 2.31 7.52 7.53
N ALA A 59 3.38 8.01 6.90
CA ALA A 59 3.32 9.22 6.09
C ALA A 59 2.35 9.10 4.90
N ALA A 60 2.35 7.96 4.21
CA ALA A 60 1.41 7.68 3.12
C ALA A 60 -0.06 7.69 3.60
N CYS A 61 -0.34 7.04 4.73
CA CYS A 61 -1.68 7.03 5.34
C CYS A 61 -2.15 8.44 5.69
N VAL A 62 -1.27 9.29 6.26
CA VAL A 62 -1.60 10.69 6.57
C VAL A 62 -1.94 11.47 5.30
N GLY A 63 -1.18 11.28 4.21
CA GLY A 63 -1.48 11.89 2.92
C GLY A 63 -2.86 11.51 2.39
N VAL A 64 -3.23 10.22 2.47
CA VAL A 64 -4.55 9.72 2.07
C VAL A 64 -5.65 10.31 2.94
N MET A 65 -5.47 10.32 4.28
CA MET A 65 -6.46 10.90 5.21
C MET A 65 -6.70 12.38 4.92
N ARG A 66 -5.63 13.16 4.69
CA ARG A 66 -5.75 14.58 4.34
C ARG A 66 -6.58 14.75 3.07
N ARG A 67 -6.27 13.99 2.02
CA ARG A 67 -7.00 14.13 0.76
C ARG A 67 -8.47 13.71 0.88
N ALA A 68 -8.74 12.64 1.63
CA ALA A 68 -10.11 12.22 1.91
C ALA A 68 -10.91 13.30 2.67
N PHE A 69 -10.28 13.93 3.67
CA PHE A 69 -10.88 15.04 4.40
C PHE A 69 -11.16 16.24 3.50
N GLU A 70 -10.21 16.66 2.65
CA GLU A 70 -10.42 17.75 1.68
C GLU A 70 -11.61 17.48 0.77
N TYR A 71 -11.72 16.27 0.20
CA TYR A 71 -12.87 15.90 -0.62
C TYR A 71 -14.19 15.96 0.14
N ALA A 72 -14.22 15.43 1.37
CA ALA A 72 -15.42 15.46 2.21
C ALA A 72 -15.81 16.90 2.58
N LEU A 73 -14.83 17.74 2.90
CA LEU A 73 -15.03 19.15 3.25
C LEU A 73 -15.57 19.96 2.07
N ASP A 74 -15.00 19.78 0.88
CA ASP A 74 -15.44 20.46 -0.34
C ASP A 74 -16.86 20.04 -0.72
N PHE A 75 -17.17 18.75 -0.60
CA PHE A 75 -18.52 18.23 -0.78
C PHE A 75 -19.49 18.85 0.25
N ALA A 76 -19.13 18.88 1.52
CA ALA A 76 -20.00 19.40 2.58
C ALA A 76 -20.30 20.90 2.42
N LYS A 77 -19.34 21.68 1.92
CA LYS A 77 -19.50 23.12 1.66
C LYS A 77 -20.34 23.45 0.43
N SER A 78 -20.46 22.52 -0.53
CA SER A 78 -21.10 22.77 -1.83
C SER A 78 -22.45 22.08 -2.00
N GLU A 79 -22.63 20.91 -1.41
CA GLU A 79 -23.87 20.14 -1.49
C GLU A 79 -25.00 20.80 -0.68
N ARG A 80 -26.22 20.82 -1.23
CA ARG A 80 -27.41 21.50 -0.65
C ARG A 80 -28.68 20.64 -0.64
N ARG A 81 -28.62 19.37 -1.06
CA ARG A 81 -29.79 18.47 -1.15
C ARG A 81 -30.56 18.24 0.16
N LEU A 82 -30.04 18.65 1.31
CA LEU A 82 -30.69 18.50 2.62
C LEU A 82 -31.39 19.77 3.16
N GLY A 83 -31.52 20.84 2.36
CA GLY A 83 -32.30 21.99 2.79
C GLY A 83 -32.02 23.28 2.02
N SER A 84 -32.18 24.41 2.72
CA SER A 84 -31.98 25.74 2.17
C SER A 84 -30.51 26.19 2.10
N GLY A 85 -29.61 25.50 2.82
CA GLY A 85 -28.19 25.83 2.93
C GLY A 85 -27.28 24.65 2.59
N PRO A 86 -25.95 24.89 2.49
CA PRO A 86 -24.95 23.83 2.39
C PRO A 86 -25.03 22.82 3.53
N ILE A 87 -24.76 21.54 3.25
CA ILE A 87 -24.94 20.47 4.25
C ILE A 87 -24.01 20.61 5.46
N ILE A 88 -22.89 21.33 5.35
CA ILE A 88 -21.98 21.62 6.46
C ILE A 88 -22.64 22.45 7.59
N GLU A 89 -23.76 23.13 7.32
CA GLU A 89 -24.50 23.90 8.33
C GLU A 89 -25.34 23.01 9.29
N HIS A 90 -25.50 21.72 8.98
CA HIS A 90 -26.20 20.79 9.86
C HIS A 90 -25.29 20.23 10.95
N GLN A 91 -25.78 20.20 12.21
CA GLN A 91 -25.03 19.79 13.40
C GLN A 91 -24.36 18.41 13.33
N ASN A 92 -24.87 17.50 12.50
CA ASN A 92 -24.35 16.14 12.33
C ASN A 92 -23.22 16.05 11.29
N VAL A 93 -22.93 17.13 10.56
CA VAL A 93 -21.93 17.17 9.49
C VAL A 93 -20.70 17.98 9.91
N GLY A 94 -20.91 19.14 10.56
CA GLY A 94 -19.86 20.06 11.02
C GLY A 94 -19.25 19.71 12.36
#